data_AF-A0A1F9PR34-F1
#
_entry.id   AF-A0A1F9PR34-F1
#
_cell.length_a   1.000
_cell.length_b   1.000
_cell.length_c   1.000
_cell.angle_alpha   90.00
_cell.angle_beta   90.00
_cell.angle_gamma   90.00
#
_symmetry.space_group_name_H-M   'P 1'
#
loop_
_entity.id
_entity.type
_entity.pdbx_description
1 polymer ?
#
loop_
_entity_poly.entity_id
_entity_poly.type
_entity_poly.pdbx_seq_one_letter_code
_entity_poly.pdbx_strand_id
1 'polypeptide(L)'
;MPAPEDQLITGQQLLQSVALRYASQHGLHPDKIEWTCPSGDEWWLQVTTAEHSVKVAFSADEIIDFAAGGEGSSSSKVKIRNAFAGLAM
;
A
#
# COMPACT_ATOMS: atom_id res chain seq x y z
N MET A 1 -11.89 5.68 -21.30
CA MET A 1 -11.19 5.91 -20.03
C MET A 1 -11.72 4.86 -19.05
N PRO A 2 -10.87 4.07 -18.39
CA PRO A 2 -11.34 3.12 -17.40
C PRO A 2 -12.09 3.86 -16.30
N ALA A 3 -13.13 3.24 -15.74
CA ALA A 3 -13.91 3.80 -14.65
C ALA A 3 -12.98 4.13 -13.47
N PRO A 4 -13.27 5.16 -12.66
CA PRO A 4 -12.46 5.51 -11.49
C PRO A 4 -12.31 4.34 -10.51
N GLU A 5 -13.30 3.45 -10.46
CA GLU A 5 -13.27 2.21 -9.68
C GLU A 5 -12.19 1.23 -10.17
N ASP A 6 -12.00 1.07 -11.48
CA ASP A 6 -10.96 0.23 -12.07
C ASP A 6 -9.55 0.74 -11.76
N GLN A 7 -9.37 2.06 -11.76
CA GLN A 7 -8.08 2.69 -11.43
C GLN A 7 -7.75 2.54 -9.95
N LEU A 8 -8.76 2.65 -9.08
CA LEU A 8 -8.59 2.46 -7.64
C LEU A 8 -8.20 1.01 -7.32
N ILE A 9 -8.86 0.02 -7.92
CA ILE A 9 -8.50 -1.41 -7.77
C ILE A 9 -7.08 -1.67 -8.30
N THR A 10 -6.75 -1.14 -9.47
CA THR A 10 -5.42 -1.28 -10.07
C THR A 10 -4.34 -0.69 -9.16
N GLY A 11 -4.56 0.52 -8.65
CA GLY A 11 -3.64 1.18 -7.73
C GLY A 11 -3.45 0.39 -6.43
N GLN A 12 -4.54 -0.15 -5.86
CA GLN A 12 -4.48 -1.00 -4.67
C GLN A 12 -3.63 -2.26 -4.90
N GLN A 13 -3.82 -2.95 -6.03
CA GLN A 13 -3.03 -4.14 -6.37
C GLN A 13 -1.55 -3.82 -6.57
N LEU A 14 -1.25 -2.69 -7.21
CA LEU A 14 0.13 -2.23 -7.41
C LEU A 14 0.80 -1.85 -6.08
N LEU A 15 0.11 -1.09 -5.23
CA LEU A 15 0.60 -0.71 -3.90
C LEU A 15 0.81 -1.94 -3.00
N GLN A 16 -0.11 -2.90 -3.06
CA GLN A 16 0.05 -4.19 -2.39
C GLN A 16 1.30 -4.94 -2.88
N SER A 17 1.55 -4.97 -4.19
CA SER A 17 2.74 -5.59 -4.76
C SER A 17 4.04 -4.90 -4.31
N VAL A 18 4.00 -3.56 -4.17
CA VAL A 18 5.12 -2.78 -3.61
C VAL A 18 5.34 -3.12 -2.15
N ALA A 19 4.28 -3.19 -1.33
CA ALA A 19 4.38 -3.56 0.07
C ALA A 19 4.93 -4.98 0.27
N LEU A 20 4.47 -5.95 -0.54
CA LEU A 20 5.01 -7.30 -0.59
C LEU A 20 6.51 -7.30 -0.89
N ARG A 21 6.93 -6.55 -1.91
CA ARG A 21 8.34 -6.44 -2.29
C ARG A 21 9.18 -5.89 -1.14
N TYR A 22 8.74 -4.81 -0.49
CA TYR A 22 9.46 -4.25 0.65
C TYR A 22 9.49 -5.22 1.84
N ALA A 23 8.38 -5.89 2.17
CA ALA A 23 8.35 -6.92 3.21
C ALA A 23 9.40 -8.01 2.93
N SER A 24 9.42 -8.57 1.72
CA SER A 24 10.40 -9.60 1.34
C SER A 24 11.85 -9.08 1.36
N GLN A 25 12.09 -7.82 1.01
CA GLN A 25 13.43 -7.21 1.11
C GLN A 25 13.93 -7.12 2.56
N HIS A 26 13.03 -7.02 3.52
CA HIS A 26 13.32 -7.04 4.95
C HIS A 26 13.26 -8.45 5.55
N GLY A 27 13.09 -9.50 4.74
CA GLY A 27 12.96 -10.89 5.20
C GLY A 27 11.61 -11.20 5.87
N LEU A 28 10.65 -10.28 5.79
CA LEU A 28 9.31 -10.46 6.34
C LEU A 28 8.44 -11.26 5.37
N HIS A 29 7.70 -12.23 5.92
CA HIS A 29 6.68 -12.98 5.20
C HIS A 29 5.30 -12.52 5.69
N PRO A 30 4.60 -11.67 4.92
CA PRO A 30 3.26 -11.26 5.27
C PRO A 30 2.28 -12.41 5.06
N ASP A 31 1.63 -12.80 6.16
CA ASP A 31 0.59 -13.82 6.21
C ASP A 31 -0.73 -13.30 5.64
N LYS A 32 -1.01 -12.01 5.87
CA LYS A 32 -2.27 -11.38 5.50
C LYS A 32 -2.05 -9.97 4.98
N ILE A 33 -2.73 -9.63 3.89
CA ILE A 33 -2.78 -8.27 3.35
C ILE A 33 -4.22 -7.90 3.08
N GLU A 34 -4.66 -6.79 3.66
CA GLU A 34 -6.04 -6.33 3.57
C GLU A 34 -6.10 -4.83 3.31
N TRP A 35 -7.08 -4.42 2.50
CA TRP A 35 -7.46 -3.03 2.34
C TRP A 35 -8.70 -2.76 3.19
N THR A 36 -8.64 -1.73 4.04
CA THR A 36 -9.78 -1.28 4.83
C THR A 36 -10.06 0.19 4.56
N CYS A 37 -11.33 0.58 4.52
CA CYS A 37 -11.73 1.98 4.31
C CYS A 37 -12.70 2.38 5.42
N PRO A 38 -12.21 2.76 6.62
CA PRO A 38 -13.06 3.03 7.77
C PRO A 38 -13.85 4.33 7.66
N SER A 39 -13.41 5.27 6.82
CA SER A 39 -13.99 6.63 6.75
C SER A 39 -14.39 7.09 5.35
N GLY A 40 -14.43 6.19 4.36
CA GLY A 40 -14.84 6.49 2.97
C GLY A 40 -13.80 7.21 2.12
N ASP A 41 -13.03 8.12 2.71
CA ASP A 41 -12.01 8.93 2.02
C ASP A 41 -10.57 8.43 2.22
N GLU A 42 -10.35 7.58 3.21
CA GLU A 42 -9.03 7.05 3.57
C GLU A 42 -9.01 5.52 3.45
N TRP A 43 -8.04 5.03 2.69
CA TRP A 43 -7.78 3.62 2.43
C TRP A 43 -6.53 3.18 3.19
N TRP A 44 -6.67 2.15 4.01
CA TRP A 44 -5.59 1.58 4.79
C TRP A 44 -5.18 0.24 4.21
N LEU A 45 -3.91 0.16 3.79
CA LEU A 45 -3.25 -1.10 3.50
C LEU A 45 -2.68 -1.65 4.80
N GLN A 46 -3.25 -2.75 5.28
CA GLN A 46 -2.75 -3.48 6.43
C GLN A 46 -2.01 -4.72 5.97
N VAL A 47 -0.75 -4.85 6.38
CA VAL A 47 0.11 -6.01 6.11
C VAL A 47 0.46 -6.64 7.44
N THR A 48 -0.08 -7.83 7.69
CA THR A 48 0.15 -8.58 8.92
C THR A 48 1.08 -9.74 8.62
N THR A 49 2.14 -9.84 9.42
CA THR A 49 3.13 -10.92 9.42
C THR A 49 2.99 -11.71 10.72
N ALA A 50 3.72 -12.82 10.87
CA ALA A 50 3.70 -13.62 12.08
C ALA A 50 4.07 -12.83 13.36
N GLU A 51 4.93 -11.83 13.23
CA GLU A 51 5.45 -11.07 14.37
C GLU A 51 4.87 -9.65 14.41
N HIS A 52 4.73 -9.00 13.26
CA HIS A 52 4.45 -7.56 13.15
C HIS A 52 3.21 -7.26 12.28
N SER A 53 2.55 -6.12 12.52
CA SER A 53 1.47 -5.61 11.66
C SER A 53 1.76 -4.18 11.22
N VAL A 54 1.92 -3.97 9.90
CA VAL A 54 2.13 -2.66 9.28
C VAL A 54 0.79 -2.12 8.80
N LYS A 55 0.51 -0.85 9.06
CA LYS A 55 -0.62 -0.14 8.46
C LYS A 55 -0.12 1.10 7.71
N VAL A 56 -0.52 1.24 6.46
CA VAL A 56 -0.17 2.39 5.61
C VAL A 56 -1.44 3.04 5.08
N ALA A 57 -1.61 4.34 5.34
CA ALA A 57 -2.78 5.11 4.92
C ALA A 57 -2.53 5.82 3.57
N PHE A 58 -3.53 5.72 2.70
CA PHE A 58 -3.57 6.26 1.35
C PHE A 58 -4.91 6.96 1.12
N SER A 59 -4.89 8.06 0.38
CA SER A 59 -6.11 8.69 -0.13
C SER A 59 -6.51 8.05 -1.46
N ALA A 60 -7.81 8.07 -1.81
CA ALA A 60 -8.29 7.51 -3.08
C ALA A 60 -7.58 8.13 -4.31
N ASP A 61 -7.38 9.45 -4.30
CA ASP A 61 -6.61 10.17 -5.33
C ASP A 61 -5.17 9.67 -5.43
N GLU A 62 -4.51 9.41 -4.30
CA GLU A 62 -3.13 8.91 -4.26
C GLU A 62 -3.04 7.51 -4.91
N ILE A 63 -4.04 6.65 -4.66
CA ILE A 63 -4.13 5.31 -5.25
C ILE A 63 -4.35 5.40 -6.76
N ILE A 64 -5.25 6.27 -7.20
CA ILE A 64 -5.58 6.47 -8.61
C ILE A 64 -4.38 7.04 -9.37
N ASP A 65 -3.69 8.05 -8.82
CA ASP A 65 -2.47 8.62 -9.39
C ASP A 65 -1.36 7.57 -9.50
N PHE A 66 -1.22 6.70 -8.48
CA PHE A 66 -0.29 5.58 -8.50
C PHE A 66 -0.57 4.64 -9.69
N ALA A 67 -1.85 4.33 -9.93
CA ALA A 67 -2.28 3.46 -11.03
C ALA A 67 -1.98 4.09 -12.40
N ALA A 68 -2.10 5.40 -12.51
CA ALA A 68 -1.78 6.16 -13.72
C ALA A 68 -0.26 6.29 -13.97
N GLY A 69 0.58 5.87 -13.03
CA GLY A 69 2.04 6.05 -13.10
C GLY A 69 2.47 7.50 -12.87
N GLY A 70 1.64 8.29 -12.18
CA GLY A 70 1.88 9.69 -11.84
C GLY A 70 2.96 9.90 -10.78
N GLU A 71 3.16 11.17 -10.41
CA GLU A 71 4.21 11.63 -9.50
C GLU A 71 4.04 11.07 -8.06
N GLY A 72 2.80 10.76 -7.66
CA GLY A 72 2.44 10.13 -6.39
C GLY A 72 3.03 8.72 -6.23
N SER A 73 3.42 8.06 -7.33
CA SER A 73 4.07 6.74 -7.28
C SER A 73 5.34 6.71 -6.44
N SER A 74 6.10 7.82 -6.42
CA SER A 74 7.32 7.92 -5.62
C SER A 74 7.02 8.13 -4.13
N SER A 75 6.04 8.99 -3.81
CA SER A 75 5.66 9.30 -2.42
C SER A 75 5.06 8.07 -1.72
N SER A 76 4.15 7.36 -2.39
CA SER A 76 3.52 6.16 -1.85
C SER A 76 4.53 5.03 -1.61
N LYS A 77 5.50 4.84 -2.51
CA LYS A 77 6.61 3.87 -2.31
C LYS A 77 7.44 4.22 -1.07
N VAL A 78 7.74 5.50 -0.87
CA VAL A 78 8.50 5.97 0.30
C VAL A 78 7.71 5.77 1.60
N LYS A 79 6.40 6.04 1.61
CA LYS A 79 5.52 5.73 2.75
C LYS A 79 5.60 4.26 3.14
N ILE A 80 5.42 3.36 2.16
CA ILE A 80 5.51 1.92 2.37
C ILE A 80 6.89 1.55 2.93
N ARG A 81 7.97 2.00 2.28
CA ARG A 81 9.34 1.75 2.75
C ARG A 81 9.56 2.20 4.18
N ASN A 82 9.13 3.41 4.55
CA ASN A 82 9.31 3.93 5.90
C ASN A 82 8.51 3.12 6.93
N ALA A 83 7.31 2.64 6.57
CA ALA A 83 6.49 1.81 7.43
C ALA A 83 7.16 0.45 7.73
N PHE A 84 7.81 -0.16 6.74
CA PHE A 84 8.59 -1.39 6.94
C PHE A 84 9.95 -1.14 7.59
N ALA A 85 10.63 -0.03 7.29
CA ALA A 85 11.90 0.32 7.93
C ALA A 85 11.73 0.59 9.44
N GLY A 86 10.60 1.17 9.85
CA GLY A 86 10.26 1.36 11.26
C GLY A 86 9.98 0.08 12.04
N LEU A 87 9.77 -1.05 11.35
CA LEU A 87 9.60 -2.36 11.99
C LEU A 87 10.91 -3.10 12.26
N ALA A 88 12.01 -2.71 11.62
CA ALA A 88 13.29 -3.44 11.70
C ALA A 88 14.16 -3.00 12.90
N MET A 89 13.57 -2.47 13.98
CA MET A 89 14.27 -2.03 15.19
C MET A 89 14.07 -2.99 16.36
#